data_AF-A0A9Q0FY65-F1
#
_entry.id   AF-A0A9Q0FY65-F1
#
_cell.length_a   1.000
_cell.length_b   1.000
_cell.length_c   1.000
_cell.angle_alpha   90.00
_cell.angle_beta   90.00
_cell.angle_gamma   90.00
#
_symmetry.space_group_name_H-M   'P 1'
#
loop_
_entity.id
_entity.type
_entity.pdbx_description
1 polymer ?
#
loop_
_entity_poly.entity_id
_entity_poly.type
_entity_poly.pdbx_seq_one_letter_code
_entity_poly.pdbx_strand_id
1 'polypeptide(L)'
;MSQSSSSKRLKLGQENTSAAAAARGDGDGRHKSCKSHHAAGTTALQIDNNGVGKTTEAEGKQVGGVIIINDSGSESEGVVAPNSGYPIPDTVIFKYCLGGLADRATLLKDLTTSASEEQLLRFANEVSLYSGCPHHRRQIIIAKRLIEEGMNAWNSISQKNGRVPWENVVFEIADQFVKTACCSTRSLTEQDFELLRRIAGCTDYVAQENFEKLWCWLYPIAVTLSRDRVNAMWNCTSPKWIEGLISKEEAELSLRGPRGLQEPGTFVLRFPTSRSWPHPDAGSLIVTYVGRDYTIHHRLLSLDYIFSCEGRDKKTISLQDMLLAEPELSRFGRIVRRQ
;
A
#
# COMPACT_ATOMS: atom_id res chain seq x y z
N MET A 1 30.65 11.37 -3.57
CA MET A 1 30.30 9.94 -3.50
C MET A 1 29.40 9.74 -2.30
N SER A 2 28.08 9.67 -2.50
CA SER A 2 27.10 9.51 -1.41
C SER A 2 26.70 8.04 -1.29
N GLN A 3 26.99 7.44 -0.15
CA GLN A 3 26.54 6.09 0.20
C GLN A 3 25.01 6.03 0.20
N SER A 4 24.44 5.03 -0.47
CA SER A 4 23.02 4.71 -0.32
C SER A 4 22.82 4.07 1.06
N SER A 5 22.05 4.71 1.91
CA SER A 5 21.64 4.11 3.17
C SER A 5 20.56 3.06 2.87
N SER A 6 20.82 1.80 3.21
CA SER A 6 19.81 0.76 3.24
C SER A 6 18.66 1.18 4.15
N SER A 7 17.47 1.39 3.58
CA SER A 7 16.27 1.74 4.34
C SER A 7 15.85 0.58 5.22
N LYS A 8 16.13 0.68 6.53
CA LYS A 8 15.55 -0.22 7.52
C LYS A 8 14.04 0.07 7.62
N ARG A 9 13.22 -0.95 7.37
CA ARG A 9 11.75 -0.88 7.42
C ARG A 9 11.28 -1.13 8.86
N LEU A 10 10.34 -0.33 9.34
CA LEU A 10 9.70 -0.54 10.64
C LEU A 10 8.45 -1.42 10.47
N LYS A 11 8.44 -2.58 11.12
CA LYS A 11 7.26 -3.45 11.22
C LYS A 11 6.48 -3.04 12.47
N LEU A 12 5.33 -2.40 12.30
CA LEU A 12 4.45 -2.09 13.43
C LEU A 12 3.57 -3.30 13.76
N GLY A 13 3.51 -3.69 15.04
CA GLY A 13 2.47 -4.59 15.56
C GLY A 13 2.76 -6.10 15.60
N GLN A 14 4.01 -6.57 15.71
CA GLN A 14 4.28 -7.97 16.12
C GLN A 14 4.66 -8.02 17.60
N GLU A 15 3.78 -8.59 18.42
CA GLU A 15 4.07 -8.97 19.80
C GLU A 15 5.19 -10.02 19.81
N ASN A 16 6.38 -9.64 20.29
CA ASN A 16 7.41 -10.60 20.65
C ASN A 16 7.01 -11.24 21.99
N THR A 17 6.50 -12.46 21.93
CA THR A 17 6.34 -13.33 23.09
C THR A 17 7.49 -14.34 23.14
N SER A 18 7.94 -14.64 24.37
CA SER A 18 9.09 -15.45 24.83
C SER A 18 10.43 -14.69 24.92
N ALA A 19 11.15 -14.65 26.05
CA ALA A 19 11.29 -15.64 27.12
C ALA A 19 11.36 -15.07 28.55
N ALA A 20 10.80 -15.83 29.50
CA ALA A 20 11.10 -15.80 30.95
C ALA A 20 12.47 -16.50 31.20
N ALA A 21 13.15 -16.49 32.35
CA ALA A 21 12.90 -16.15 33.74
C ALA A 21 14.26 -16.04 34.47
N ALA A 22 14.34 -15.29 35.58
CA ALA A 22 15.01 -15.70 36.83
C ALA A 22 15.08 -14.53 37.83
N ALA A 23 14.34 -14.62 38.94
CA ALA A 23 14.87 -14.47 40.30
C ALA A 23 13.73 -14.54 41.31
N ARG A 24 13.91 -15.45 42.28
CA ARG A 24 13.03 -15.72 43.42
C ARG A 24 13.10 -14.60 44.46
N GLY A 25 12.05 -14.44 45.25
CA GLY A 25 12.04 -13.64 46.47
C GLY A 25 10.71 -13.75 47.20
N ASP A 26 10.72 -14.57 48.25
CA ASP A 26 9.64 -14.99 49.14
C ASP A 26 9.06 -13.84 50.01
N GLY A 27 7.81 -13.97 50.51
CA GLY A 27 7.28 -13.05 51.52
C GLY A 27 5.76 -13.00 51.70
N ASP A 28 5.27 -13.89 52.57
CA ASP A 28 3.91 -14.13 53.09
C ASP A 28 3.12 -12.91 53.65
N GLY A 29 1.77 -13.01 53.69
CA GLY A 29 0.92 -12.01 54.34
C GLY A 29 -0.62 -12.02 54.14
N ARG A 30 -1.30 -13.16 54.35
CA ARG A 30 -2.71 -13.34 54.84
C ARG A 30 -3.88 -12.48 54.31
N HIS A 31 -4.81 -13.10 53.56
CA HIS A 31 -6.10 -13.69 53.98
C HIS A 31 -7.25 -12.74 54.42
N LYS A 32 -8.30 -12.64 53.57
CA LYS A 32 -9.71 -12.85 53.97
C LYS A 32 -10.47 -13.58 52.86
N SER A 33 -11.16 -14.64 53.26
CA SER A 33 -11.82 -15.65 52.43
C SER A 33 -13.31 -15.36 52.31
N CYS A 34 -13.94 -15.78 51.20
CA CYS A 34 -15.27 -16.39 51.28
C CYS A 34 -15.38 -17.57 50.31
N LYS A 35 -15.88 -18.68 50.87
CA LYS A 35 -15.96 -20.07 50.38
C LYS A 35 -17.05 -20.24 49.32
N SER A 36 -16.76 -20.86 48.18
CA SER A 36 -16.91 -22.29 47.81
C SER A 36 -18.34 -22.73 47.49
N HIS A 37 -18.55 -23.38 46.34
CA HIS A 37 -19.13 -24.74 46.25
C HIS A 37 -18.82 -25.35 44.88
N HIS A 38 -18.40 -26.62 44.91
CA HIS A 38 -18.14 -27.51 43.78
C HIS A 38 -19.44 -27.93 43.06
N ALA A 39 -19.36 -28.22 41.77
CA ALA A 39 -19.78 -29.52 41.20
C ALA A 39 -19.41 -29.62 39.71
N ALA A 40 -18.88 -30.79 39.34
CA ALA A 40 -18.60 -31.22 37.99
C ALA A 40 -19.89 -31.50 37.19
N GLY A 41 -19.80 -31.40 35.87
CA GLY A 41 -20.89 -31.76 34.96
C GLY A 41 -20.42 -31.73 33.51
N THR A 42 -19.86 -32.86 33.06
CA THR A 42 -19.62 -33.20 31.67
C THR A 42 -20.96 -33.35 30.94
N THR A 43 -21.12 -32.73 29.77
CA THR A 43 -22.15 -33.16 28.81
C THR A 43 -21.60 -33.16 27.40
N ALA A 44 -21.48 -34.37 26.85
CA ALA A 44 -21.28 -34.67 25.45
C ALA A 44 -22.56 -34.39 24.65
N LEU A 45 -22.43 -34.06 23.37
CA LEU A 45 -23.51 -34.20 22.39
C LEU A 45 -23.06 -35.24 21.35
N GLN A 46 -23.68 -36.42 21.46
CA GLN A 46 -23.83 -37.47 20.44
C GLN A 46 -24.70 -36.86 19.30
N ILE A 47 -24.37 -36.93 18.01
CA ILE A 47 -24.35 -38.07 17.07
C ILE A 47 -25.57 -39.00 17.21
N ASP A 48 -26.60 -38.72 16.42
CA ASP A 48 -27.65 -39.69 16.07
C ASP A 48 -27.48 -40.15 14.61
N ASN A 49 -27.55 -41.47 14.43
CA ASN A 49 -27.51 -42.20 13.17
C ASN A 49 -28.80 -43.04 13.06
N ASN A 50 -29.47 -43.01 11.90
CA ASN A 50 -30.34 -44.05 11.33
C ASN A 50 -30.81 -43.53 9.95
N GLY A 51 -30.84 -44.26 8.84
CA GLY A 51 -30.60 -45.66 8.52
C GLY A 51 -31.38 -46.01 7.24
N VAL A 52 -30.81 -46.94 6.44
CA VAL A 52 -31.44 -47.79 5.40
C VAL A 52 -31.48 -47.29 3.94
N GLY A 53 -30.81 -48.03 3.03
CA GLY A 53 -31.18 -48.08 1.60
C GLY A 53 -30.16 -48.54 0.54
N LYS A 54 -29.64 -49.79 0.62
CA LYS A 54 -29.27 -50.73 -0.48
C LYS A 54 -28.39 -50.30 -1.70
N THR A 55 -27.17 -50.88 -1.80
CA THR A 55 -26.62 -51.86 -2.81
C THR A 55 -26.65 -51.42 -4.29
N THR A 56 -25.56 -51.42 -5.09
CA THR A 56 -24.70 -52.54 -5.51
C THR A 56 -23.39 -52.06 -6.18
N GLU A 57 -22.29 -52.80 -5.97
CA GLU A 57 -21.25 -53.33 -6.91
C GLU A 57 -20.87 -52.55 -8.20
N ALA A 58 -19.65 -52.53 -8.76
CA ALA A 58 -18.36 -53.19 -8.51
C ALA A 58 -17.26 -52.50 -9.37
N GLU A 59 -16.02 -52.61 -8.89
CA GLU A 59 -14.71 -52.70 -9.59
C GLU A 59 -14.45 -52.11 -10.99
N GLY A 60 -13.26 -51.48 -11.15
CA GLY A 60 -12.43 -51.74 -12.34
C GLY A 60 -11.63 -50.58 -12.97
N LYS A 61 -10.30 -50.64 -12.77
CA LYS A 61 -9.19 -50.35 -13.72
C LYS A 61 -8.86 -48.92 -14.22
N GLN A 62 -7.65 -48.55 -13.81
CA GLN A 62 -6.57 -47.74 -14.41
C GLN A 62 -6.43 -47.79 -15.95
N VAL A 63 -6.33 -46.61 -16.61
CA VAL A 63 -5.64 -46.31 -17.90
C VAL A 63 -5.33 -44.80 -17.86
N GLY A 64 -4.09 -44.30 -17.91
CA GLY A 64 -3.20 -44.25 -19.08
C GLY A 64 -3.23 -42.83 -19.68
N GLY A 65 -2.29 -41.98 -19.24
CA GLY A 65 -2.16 -40.60 -19.74
C GLY A 65 -1.63 -40.57 -21.17
N VAL A 66 -2.32 -39.82 -22.04
CA VAL A 66 -1.87 -39.52 -23.41
C VAL A 66 -1.63 -38.02 -23.50
N ILE A 67 -0.38 -37.68 -23.82
CA ILE A 67 0.06 -36.35 -24.22
C ILE A 67 -0.42 -36.15 -25.67
N ILE A 68 -1.21 -35.12 -25.94
CA ILE A 68 -1.52 -34.69 -27.31
C ILE A 68 -0.70 -33.42 -27.60
N ILE A 69 0.30 -33.58 -28.46
CA ILE A 69 0.99 -32.48 -29.15
C ILE A 69 0.29 -32.35 -30.50
N ASN A 70 -0.32 -31.20 -30.78
CA ASN A 70 -0.71 -30.83 -32.15
C ASN A 70 0.06 -29.57 -32.57
N ASP A 71 1.00 -29.80 -33.47
CA ASP A 71 1.61 -28.83 -34.36
C ASP A 71 0.87 -28.91 -35.70
N SER A 72 0.30 -27.79 -36.18
CA SER A 72 0.08 -27.47 -37.60
C SER A 72 -0.71 -26.17 -37.73
N GLY A 73 -0.16 -25.25 -38.50
CA GLY A 73 -0.83 -24.03 -38.94
C GLY A 73 -1.92 -24.30 -39.98
N SER A 74 -2.99 -23.52 -39.89
CA SER A 74 -3.86 -23.21 -41.02
C SER A 74 -4.51 -21.84 -40.77
N GLU A 75 -4.40 -20.97 -41.77
CA GLU A 75 -5.10 -19.69 -41.83
C GLU A 75 -6.61 -19.96 -41.94
N SER A 76 -7.38 -19.38 -41.02
CA SER A 76 -8.81 -19.20 -41.20
C SER A 76 -9.21 -17.85 -40.60
N GLU A 77 -9.82 -16.99 -41.42
CA GLU A 77 -10.52 -15.79 -40.99
C GLU A 77 -11.73 -16.22 -40.15
N GLY A 78 -11.50 -16.34 -38.84
CA GLY A 78 -12.51 -16.53 -37.83
C GLY A 78 -12.59 -15.29 -36.96
N VAL A 79 -13.80 -14.73 -36.84
CA VAL A 79 -14.12 -13.64 -35.91
C VAL A 79 -13.55 -13.96 -34.52
N VAL A 80 -12.52 -13.22 -34.12
CA VAL A 80 -11.87 -13.38 -32.82
C VAL A 80 -12.83 -12.89 -31.74
N ALA A 81 -13.52 -13.83 -31.10
CA ALA A 81 -14.13 -13.59 -29.80
C ALA A 81 -13.03 -13.11 -28.82
N PRO A 82 -13.32 -12.16 -27.91
CA PRO A 82 -12.32 -11.68 -26.97
C PRO A 82 -11.85 -12.86 -26.12
N ASN A 83 -10.55 -13.12 -26.13
CA ASN A 83 -9.92 -14.31 -25.57
C ASN A 83 -9.98 -14.25 -24.02
N SER A 84 -11.14 -14.53 -23.44
CA SER A 84 -11.45 -14.37 -22.02
C SER A 84 -11.20 -15.64 -21.20
N GLY A 85 -9.97 -16.17 -21.20
CA GLY A 85 -9.72 -17.39 -20.41
C GLY A 85 -8.29 -17.85 -20.19
N TYR A 86 -7.30 -17.36 -20.95
CA TYR A 86 -5.93 -17.84 -20.78
C TYR A 86 -5.24 -17.12 -19.61
N PRO A 87 -4.54 -17.85 -18.71
CA PRO A 87 -3.78 -17.24 -17.64
C PRO A 87 -2.62 -16.42 -18.22
N ILE A 88 -2.20 -15.39 -17.48
CA ILE A 88 -1.02 -14.60 -17.85
C ILE A 88 0.20 -15.54 -17.79
N PRO A 89 1.01 -15.65 -18.85
CA PRO A 89 2.11 -16.61 -18.87
C PRO A 89 3.18 -16.31 -17.81
N ASP A 90 3.78 -17.36 -17.25
CA ASP A 90 4.88 -17.26 -16.26
C ASP A 90 6.04 -16.39 -16.74
N THR A 91 6.32 -16.38 -18.04
CA THR A 91 7.35 -15.53 -18.64
C THR A 91 7.09 -14.04 -18.41
N VAL A 92 5.83 -13.61 -18.36
CA VAL A 92 5.43 -12.24 -18.04
C VAL A 92 5.67 -11.95 -16.56
N ILE A 93 5.38 -12.91 -15.68
CA ILE A 93 5.63 -12.82 -14.24
C ILE A 93 7.13 -12.65 -13.97
N PHE A 94 7.97 -13.50 -14.57
CA PHE A 94 9.41 -13.40 -14.44
C PHE A 94 9.96 -12.09 -14.99
N LYS A 95 9.48 -11.63 -16.16
CA LYS A 95 9.85 -10.32 -16.73
C LYS A 95 9.53 -9.19 -15.76
N TYR A 96 8.35 -9.21 -15.13
CA TYR A 96 7.99 -8.19 -14.15
C TYR A 96 8.91 -8.22 -12.92
N CYS A 97 9.15 -9.41 -12.36
CA CYS A 97 9.98 -9.58 -11.15
C CYS A 97 11.42 -9.11 -11.38
N LEU A 98 12.01 -9.45 -12.52
CA LEU A 98 13.41 -9.15 -12.85
C LEU A 98 13.61 -7.77 -13.50
N GLY A 99 12.55 -7.18 -14.07
CA GLY A 99 12.60 -5.93 -14.82
C GLY A 99 12.82 -4.69 -13.95
N GLY A 100 13.34 -3.63 -14.58
CA GLY A 100 13.45 -2.30 -13.97
C GLY A 100 12.10 -1.59 -13.85
N LEU A 101 12.08 -0.41 -13.23
CA LEU A 101 10.84 0.37 -13.09
C LEU A 101 10.21 0.74 -14.44
N ALA A 102 11.04 1.06 -15.45
CA ALA A 102 10.57 1.38 -16.80
C ALA A 102 9.94 0.14 -17.47
N ASP A 103 10.62 -1.01 -17.42
CA ASP A 103 10.12 -2.27 -18.00
C ASP A 103 8.81 -2.70 -17.36
N ARG A 104 8.70 -2.57 -16.03
CA ARG A 104 7.47 -2.85 -15.28
C ARG A 104 6.34 -1.91 -15.69
N ALA A 105 6.63 -0.63 -15.91
CA ALA A 105 5.62 0.35 -16.30
C ALA A 105 5.06 0.03 -17.68
N THR A 106 5.94 -0.25 -18.65
CA THR A 106 5.55 -0.66 -20.01
C THR A 106 4.74 -1.95 -19.98
N LEU A 107 5.23 -2.98 -19.28
CA LEU A 107 4.53 -4.26 -19.15
C LEU A 107 3.13 -4.08 -18.55
N LEU A 108 2.99 -3.28 -17.49
CA LEU A 108 1.67 -3.03 -16.90
C LEU A 108 0.76 -2.21 -17.82
N LYS A 109 1.29 -1.23 -18.56
CA LYS A 109 0.52 -0.49 -19.56
C LYS A 109 -0.02 -1.46 -20.63
N ASP A 110 0.79 -2.36 -21.14
CA ASP A 110 0.35 -3.35 -22.13
C ASP A 110 -0.65 -4.34 -21.54
N LEU A 111 -0.38 -4.86 -20.35
CA LEU A 111 -1.21 -5.87 -19.71
C LEU A 111 -2.60 -5.36 -19.33
N THR A 112 -2.69 -4.12 -18.85
CA THR A 112 -3.97 -3.52 -18.43
C THR A 112 -4.94 -3.29 -19.58
N THR A 113 -4.46 -3.19 -20.82
CA THR A 113 -5.33 -3.08 -22.01
C THR A 113 -6.02 -4.39 -22.40
N SER A 114 -5.43 -5.53 -22.03
CA SER A 114 -5.87 -6.85 -22.51
C SER A 114 -6.37 -7.78 -21.40
N ALA A 115 -5.88 -7.62 -20.17
CA ALA A 115 -6.23 -8.47 -19.04
C ALA A 115 -7.51 -8.01 -18.31
N SER A 116 -8.28 -8.98 -17.82
CA SER A 116 -9.38 -8.77 -16.88
C SER A 116 -8.85 -8.43 -15.48
N GLU A 117 -9.72 -7.89 -14.62
CA GLU A 117 -9.38 -7.61 -13.22
C GLU A 117 -8.98 -8.88 -12.46
N GLU A 118 -9.66 -10.01 -12.72
CA GLU A 118 -9.33 -11.30 -12.11
C GLU A 118 -7.96 -11.80 -12.56
N GLN A 119 -7.62 -11.63 -13.84
CA GLN A 119 -6.30 -11.99 -14.36
C GLN A 119 -5.21 -11.12 -13.71
N LEU A 120 -5.42 -9.80 -13.63
CA LEU A 120 -4.49 -8.88 -12.96
C LEU A 120 -4.31 -9.22 -11.48
N LEU A 121 -5.38 -9.58 -10.78
CA LEU A 121 -5.33 -9.99 -9.39
C LEU A 121 -4.51 -11.28 -9.18
N ARG A 122 -4.69 -12.28 -10.05
CA ARG A 122 -3.89 -13.52 -10.01
C ARG A 122 -2.42 -13.23 -10.27
N PHE A 123 -2.12 -12.48 -11.32
CA PHE A 123 -0.77 -12.03 -11.66
C PHE A 123 -0.13 -11.25 -10.49
N ALA A 124 -0.88 -10.36 -9.84
CA ALA A 124 -0.43 -9.61 -8.68
C ALA A 124 -0.06 -10.52 -7.49
N ASN A 125 -0.84 -11.57 -7.23
CA ASN A 125 -0.58 -12.55 -6.19
C ASN A 125 0.68 -13.38 -6.50
N GLU A 126 0.84 -13.83 -7.75
CA GLU A 126 2.01 -14.61 -8.17
C GLU A 126 3.29 -13.78 -8.14
N VAL A 127 3.26 -12.55 -8.65
CA VAL A 127 4.40 -11.62 -8.54
C VAL A 127 4.77 -11.41 -7.08
N SER A 128 3.80 -11.21 -6.20
CA SER A 128 4.06 -11.06 -4.76
C SER A 128 4.73 -12.30 -4.18
N LEU A 129 4.29 -13.50 -4.57
CA LEU A 129 4.86 -14.76 -4.13
C LEU A 129 6.31 -14.91 -4.62
N TYR A 130 6.55 -14.75 -5.92
CA TYR A 130 7.87 -14.97 -6.53
C TYR A 130 8.89 -13.89 -6.20
N SER A 131 8.46 -12.64 -6.03
CA SER A 131 9.35 -11.55 -5.59
C SER A 131 9.60 -11.53 -4.08
N GLY A 132 8.79 -12.26 -3.29
CA GLY A 132 8.78 -12.17 -1.84
C GLY A 132 8.37 -10.79 -1.31
N CYS A 133 7.74 -9.95 -2.15
CA CYS A 133 7.43 -8.56 -1.82
C CYS A 133 5.95 -8.23 -2.10
N PRO A 134 5.09 -8.17 -1.04
CA PRO A 134 3.65 -7.94 -1.20
C PRO A 134 3.30 -6.54 -1.73
N HIS A 135 4.24 -5.60 -1.67
CA HIS A 135 4.07 -4.26 -2.17
C HIS A 135 3.84 -4.23 -3.69
N HIS A 136 4.41 -5.19 -4.44
CA HIS A 136 4.16 -5.31 -5.89
C HIS A 136 2.69 -5.59 -6.20
N ARG A 137 2.05 -6.48 -5.42
CA ARG A 137 0.64 -6.83 -5.60
C ARG A 137 -0.23 -5.58 -5.66
N ARG A 138 0.02 -4.64 -4.74
CA ARG A 138 -0.72 -3.38 -4.68
C ARG A 138 -0.53 -2.54 -5.94
N GLN A 139 0.70 -2.34 -6.39
CA GLN A 139 0.99 -1.51 -7.57
C GLN A 139 0.38 -2.10 -8.85
N ILE A 140 0.29 -3.43 -8.93
CA ILE A 140 -0.33 -4.14 -10.05
C ILE A 140 -1.85 -3.98 -10.01
N ILE A 141 -2.49 -4.21 -8.86
CA ILE A 141 -3.95 -4.12 -8.73
C ILE A 141 -4.47 -2.71 -9.07
N ILE A 142 -3.74 -1.66 -8.70
CA ILE A 142 -4.17 -0.29 -9.01
C ILE A 142 -3.84 0.14 -10.44
N ALA A 143 -3.06 -0.63 -11.21
CA ALA A 143 -2.49 -0.20 -12.48
C ALA A 143 -3.57 0.15 -13.51
N LYS A 144 -4.60 -0.71 -13.65
CA LYS A 144 -5.65 -0.52 -14.64
C LYS A 144 -6.41 0.78 -14.41
N ARG A 145 -6.93 0.96 -13.20
CA ARG A 145 -7.60 2.20 -12.79
C ARG A 145 -6.70 3.43 -12.85
N LEU A 146 -5.43 3.32 -12.45
CA LEU A 146 -4.45 4.42 -12.55
C LEU A 146 -4.33 4.92 -14.00
N ILE A 147 -4.20 3.99 -14.95
CA ILE A 147 -4.03 4.32 -16.37
C ILE A 147 -5.33 4.88 -16.96
N GLU A 148 -6.46 4.23 -16.71
CA GLU A 148 -7.77 4.65 -17.22
C GLU A 148 -8.19 6.02 -16.66
N GLU A 149 -8.16 6.20 -15.34
CA GLU A 149 -8.54 7.46 -14.69
C GLU A 149 -7.56 8.59 -15.07
N GLY A 150 -6.26 8.28 -15.20
CA GLY A 150 -5.27 9.26 -15.65
C GLY A 150 -5.45 9.70 -17.10
N MET A 151 -5.74 8.76 -18.01
CA MET A 151 -6.02 9.07 -19.41
C MET A 151 -7.30 9.90 -19.54
N ASN A 152 -8.35 9.54 -18.79
CA ASN A 152 -9.60 10.29 -18.78
C ASN A 152 -9.42 11.72 -18.24
N ALA A 153 -8.69 11.88 -17.13
CA ALA A 153 -8.37 13.19 -16.58
C ALA A 153 -7.55 14.04 -17.59
N TRP A 154 -6.51 13.47 -18.19
CA TRP A 154 -5.72 14.19 -19.20
C TRP A 154 -6.55 14.59 -20.43
N ASN A 155 -7.42 13.71 -20.93
CA ASN A 155 -8.30 14.00 -22.06
C ASN A 155 -9.30 15.13 -21.73
N SER A 156 -9.84 15.13 -20.50
CA SER A 156 -10.72 16.20 -19.99
C SER A 156 -10.00 17.55 -19.97
N ILE A 157 -8.78 17.59 -19.42
CA ILE A 157 -7.99 18.81 -19.27
C ILE A 157 -7.50 19.33 -20.63
N SER A 158 -6.97 18.44 -21.47
CA SER A 158 -6.27 18.82 -22.69
C SER A 158 -7.19 19.27 -23.81
N GLN A 159 -8.39 18.70 -23.92
CA GLN A 159 -9.30 18.99 -25.04
C GLN A 159 -8.61 18.90 -26.41
N LYS A 160 -7.71 17.91 -26.58
CA LYS A 160 -6.83 17.68 -27.75
C LYS A 160 -5.67 18.67 -27.93
N ASN A 161 -5.42 19.56 -26.97
CA ASN A 161 -4.24 20.42 -26.97
C ASN A 161 -3.00 19.66 -26.46
N GLY A 162 -1.87 19.85 -27.13
CA GLY A 162 -0.60 19.22 -26.71
C GLY A 162 -0.01 19.80 -25.42
N ARG A 163 -0.41 21.03 -25.04
CA ARG A 163 0.02 21.72 -23.83
C ARG A 163 -1.13 22.51 -23.24
N VAL A 164 -1.21 22.53 -21.91
CA VAL A 164 -2.31 23.18 -21.17
C VAL A 164 -1.73 24.04 -20.04
N PRO A 165 -2.30 25.22 -19.76
CA PRO A 165 -1.89 26.01 -18.59
C PRO A 165 -2.02 25.23 -17.28
N TRP A 166 -1.07 25.40 -16.36
CA TRP A 166 -1.04 24.74 -15.05
C TRP A 166 -2.34 24.94 -14.26
N GLU A 167 -2.89 26.16 -14.27
CA GLU A 167 -4.11 26.50 -13.55
C GLU A 167 -5.31 25.62 -13.93
N ASN A 168 -5.40 25.23 -15.21
CA ASN A 168 -6.47 24.33 -15.67
C ASN A 168 -6.26 22.89 -15.17
N VAL A 169 -5.00 22.48 -15.00
CA VAL A 169 -4.63 21.15 -14.48
C VAL A 169 -4.94 21.06 -12.99
N VAL A 170 -4.70 22.14 -12.23
CA VAL A 170 -4.93 22.19 -10.76
C VAL A 170 -6.35 21.80 -10.40
N PHE A 171 -7.35 22.35 -11.10
CA PHE A 171 -8.75 22.10 -10.82
C PHE A 171 -9.12 20.61 -10.97
N GLU A 172 -8.75 20.00 -12.09
CA GLU A 172 -9.04 18.58 -12.34
C GLU A 172 -8.27 17.69 -11.36
N ILE A 173 -7.00 17.98 -11.07
CA ILE A 173 -6.22 17.22 -10.09
C ILE A 173 -6.85 17.28 -8.69
N ALA A 174 -7.35 18.46 -8.27
CA ALA A 174 -8.03 18.61 -6.99
C ALA A 174 -9.26 17.70 -6.88
N ASP A 175 -10.09 17.71 -7.92
CA ASP A 175 -11.33 16.93 -7.99
C ASP A 175 -11.05 15.41 -8.03
N GLN A 176 -10.13 14.98 -8.89
CA GLN A 176 -9.72 13.58 -8.96
C GLN A 176 -9.10 13.09 -7.64
N PHE A 177 -8.28 13.92 -6.98
CA PHE A 177 -7.69 13.57 -5.69
C PHE A 177 -8.76 13.32 -4.63
N VAL A 178 -9.77 14.20 -4.52
CA VAL A 178 -10.88 14.04 -3.57
C VAL A 178 -11.67 12.77 -3.87
N LYS A 179 -11.97 12.51 -5.15
CA LYS A 179 -12.68 11.30 -5.61
C LYS A 179 -11.93 10.02 -5.25
N THR A 180 -10.64 9.94 -5.55
CA THR A 180 -9.83 8.73 -5.30
C THR A 180 -9.49 8.55 -3.83
N ALA A 181 -9.19 9.63 -3.10
CA ALA A 181 -8.80 9.56 -1.70
C ALA A 181 -9.99 9.42 -0.73
N CYS A 182 -11.23 9.54 -1.22
CA CYS A 182 -12.45 9.56 -0.40
C CYS A 182 -12.36 10.59 0.76
N CYS A 183 -11.61 11.68 0.57
CA CYS A 183 -11.40 12.72 1.59
C CYS A 183 -12.49 13.79 1.46
N SER A 184 -13.46 13.81 2.37
CA SER A 184 -14.55 14.79 2.34
C SER A 184 -14.23 16.13 3.03
N THR A 185 -13.22 16.17 3.90
CA THR A 185 -12.99 17.33 4.80
C THR A 185 -11.70 18.09 4.54
N ARG A 186 -10.74 17.51 3.81
CA ARG A 186 -9.45 18.14 3.54
C ARG A 186 -8.96 17.90 2.10
N SER A 187 -8.85 18.99 1.34
CA SER A 187 -8.30 19.04 -0.01
C SER A 187 -6.79 19.31 -0.02
N LEU A 188 -6.20 19.29 -1.22
CA LEU A 188 -4.84 19.76 -1.49
C LEU A 188 -4.76 21.28 -1.32
N THR A 189 -3.65 21.75 -0.76
CA THR A 189 -3.33 23.17 -0.59
C THR A 189 -2.47 23.69 -1.75
N GLU A 190 -2.36 25.01 -1.89
CA GLU A 190 -1.46 25.63 -2.90
C GLU A 190 -0.02 25.11 -2.81
N GLN A 191 0.48 24.88 -1.60
CA GLN A 191 1.82 24.33 -1.37
C GLN A 191 1.94 22.88 -1.84
N ASP A 192 0.86 22.11 -1.76
CA ASP A 192 0.84 20.74 -2.30
C ASP A 192 0.85 20.77 -3.83
N PHE A 193 0.12 21.69 -4.46
CA PHE A 193 0.17 21.92 -5.90
C PHE A 193 1.54 22.36 -6.38
N GLU A 194 2.22 23.23 -5.63
CA GLU A 194 3.59 23.63 -5.94
C GLU A 194 4.56 22.44 -5.90
N LEU A 195 4.43 21.52 -4.93
CA LEU A 195 5.21 20.29 -4.95
C LEU A 195 4.88 19.43 -6.17
N LEU A 196 3.59 19.27 -6.49
CA LEU A 196 3.14 18.50 -7.66
C LEU A 196 3.68 19.09 -8.97
N ARG A 197 3.71 20.41 -9.09
CA ARG A 197 4.31 21.13 -10.23
C ARG A 197 5.80 20.80 -10.39
N ARG A 198 6.56 20.79 -9.29
CA ARG A 198 7.98 20.36 -9.29
C ARG A 198 8.15 18.90 -9.70
N ILE A 199 7.26 18.00 -9.24
CA ILE A 199 7.30 16.57 -9.60
C ILE A 199 6.98 16.35 -11.08
N ALA A 200 6.00 17.09 -11.62
CA ALA A 200 5.68 17.09 -13.04
C ALA A 200 6.85 17.60 -13.90
N GLY A 201 7.71 18.45 -13.33
CA GLY A 201 8.79 19.12 -14.04
C GLY A 201 8.27 20.14 -15.05
N CYS A 202 7.13 20.78 -14.75
CA CYS A 202 6.52 21.82 -15.57
C CYS A 202 6.64 23.20 -14.91
N THR A 203 6.44 24.24 -15.71
CA THR A 203 6.32 25.64 -15.25
C THR A 203 4.86 26.07 -15.35
N ASP A 204 4.54 26.91 -16.33
CA ASP A 204 3.19 27.46 -16.51
C ASP A 204 2.34 26.60 -17.46
N TYR A 205 2.99 25.69 -18.21
CA TYR A 205 2.32 24.78 -19.15
C TYR A 205 2.72 23.33 -18.90
N VAL A 206 1.75 22.44 -19.07
CA VAL A 206 1.85 21.00 -18.83
C VAL A 206 1.62 20.27 -20.14
N ALA A 207 2.55 19.40 -20.51
CA ALA A 207 2.34 18.40 -21.56
C ALA A 207 1.91 17.06 -20.94
N GLN A 208 1.43 16.14 -21.76
CA GLN A 208 0.96 14.82 -21.31
C GLN A 208 2.01 14.08 -20.47
N GLU A 209 3.27 14.11 -20.90
CA GLU A 209 4.39 13.48 -20.18
C GLU A 209 4.65 14.09 -18.79
N ASN A 210 4.39 15.40 -18.61
CA ASN A 210 4.49 16.05 -17.31
C ASN A 210 3.34 15.61 -16.40
N PHE A 211 2.12 15.56 -16.96
CA PHE A 211 0.94 15.07 -16.25
C PHE A 211 1.11 13.61 -15.83
N GLU A 212 1.60 12.74 -16.71
CA GLU A 212 1.83 11.33 -16.40
C GLU A 212 2.83 11.15 -15.24
N LYS A 213 3.91 11.93 -15.19
CA LYS A 213 4.88 11.92 -14.07
C LYS A 213 4.23 12.29 -12.74
N LEU A 214 3.42 13.36 -12.74
CA LEU A 214 2.66 13.80 -11.58
C LEU A 214 1.66 12.75 -11.15
N TRP A 215 0.87 12.23 -12.09
CA TRP A 215 -0.21 11.28 -11.83
C TRP A 215 0.31 9.96 -11.29
N CYS A 216 1.39 9.43 -11.86
CA CYS A 216 2.05 8.21 -11.38
C CYS A 216 2.58 8.37 -9.95
N TRP A 217 2.81 9.59 -9.48
CA TRP A 217 3.19 9.85 -8.09
C TRP A 217 1.97 10.06 -7.17
N LEU A 218 1.00 10.86 -7.60
CA LEU A 218 -0.16 11.25 -6.80
C LEU A 218 -1.19 10.13 -6.65
N TYR A 219 -1.44 9.35 -7.69
CA TYR A 219 -2.50 8.34 -7.67
C TYR A 219 -2.31 7.27 -6.59
N PRO A 220 -1.12 6.64 -6.44
CA PRO A 220 -0.91 5.67 -5.35
C PRO A 220 -1.06 6.29 -3.96
N ILE A 221 -0.74 7.58 -3.81
CA ILE A 221 -0.94 8.34 -2.56
C ILE A 221 -2.43 8.49 -2.27
N ALA A 222 -3.23 8.91 -3.25
CA ALA A 222 -4.68 9.03 -3.10
C ALA A 222 -5.30 7.68 -2.70
N VAL A 223 -4.89 6.57 -3.34
CA VAL A 223 -5.34 5.22 -2.96
C VAL A 223 -4.89 4.81 -1.54
N THR A 224 -3.73 5.29 -1.06
CA THR A 224 -3.33 5.06 0.34
C THR A 224 -4.24 5.83 1.28
N LEU A 225 -4.53 7.09 0.95
CA LEU A 225 -5.39 7.97 1.73
C LEU A 225 -6.85 7.52 1.74
N SER A 226 -7.29 6.74 0.75
CA SER A 226 -8.64 6.16 0.71
C SER A 226 -8.89 5.09 1.79
N ARG A 227 -7.86 4.70 2.57
CA ARG A 227 -7.97 3.71 3.63
C ARG A 227 -8.25 4.39 4.96
N ASP A 228 -9.33 4.00 5.64
CA ASP A 228 -9.87 4.63 6.85
C ASP A 228 -8.80 5.05 7.87
N ARG A 229 -7.84 4.16 8.16
CA ARG A 229 -6.79 4.44 9.16
C ARG A 229 -5.85 5.57 8.75
N VAL A 230 -5.50 5.66 7.47
CA VAL A 230 -4.65 6.74 6.96
C VAL A 230 -5.47 8.00 6.70
N ASN A 231 -6.69 7.84 6.19
CA ASN A 231 -7.65 8.91 5.99
C ASN A 231 -7.91 9.69 7.28
N ALA A 232 -8.10 8.98 8.40
CA ALA A 232 -8.29 9.57 9.73
C ALA A 232 -7.09 10.45 10.15
N MET A 233 -5.85 10.05 9.82
CA MET A 233 -4.67 10.86 10.10
C MET A 233 -4.56 12.07 9.17
N TRP A 234 -4.91 11.92 7.89
CA TRP A 234 -4.93 13.02 6.93
C TRP A 234 -5.95 14.10 7.31
N ASN A 235 -7.14 13.70 7.74
CA ASN A 235 -8.22 14.63 8.10
C ASN A 235 -8.10 15.19 9.53
N CYS A 236 -7.17 14.67 10.35
CA CYS A 236 -7.01 15.14 11.71
C CYS A 236 -6.41 16.56 11.75
N THR A 237 -7.12 17.48 12.41
CA THR A 237 -6.71 18.89 12.57
C THR A 237 -5.94 19.13 13.87
N SER A 238 -6.06 18.25 14.86
CA SER A 238 -5.36 18.35 16.15
C SER A 238 -5.14 16.97 16.81
N PRO A 239 -3.91 16.46 16.89
CA PRO A 239 -2.70 16.99 16.24
C PRO A 239 -2.75 16.76 14.73
N LYS A 240 -2.14 17.65 13.94
CA LYS A 240 -2.05 17.50 12.49
C LYS A 240 -0.98 16.47 12.12
N TRP A 241 -1.40 15.21 11.94
CA TRP A 241 -0.48 14.07 11.74
C TRP A 241 0.26 14.11 10.41
N ILE A 242 -0.46 14.42 9.33
CA ILE A 242 0.12 14.57 7.99
C ILE A 242 -0.05 16.02 7.59
N GLU A 243 1.04 16.78 7.54
CA GLU A 243 0.99 18.23 7.29
C GLU A 243 0.52 18.60 5.88
N GLY A 244 0.73 17.70 4.93
CA GLY A 244 0.42 17.86 3.52
C GLY A 244 1.33 16.96 2.68
N LEU A 245 1.43 17.25 1.39
CA LEU A 245 2.40 16.64 0.50
C LEU A 245 3.72 17.41 0.64
N ILE A 246 4.66 16.91 1.44
CA ILE A 246 5.93 17.60 1.74
C ILE A 246 7.15 16.88 1.14
N SER A 247 8.16 17.65 0.75
CA SER A 247 9.42 17.08 0.26
C SER A 247 10.32 16.56 1.39
N LYS A 248 11.37 15.81 1.04
CA LYS A 248 12.39 15.39 2.00
C LYS A 248 13.09 16.60 2.63
N GLU A 249 13.43 17.57 1.79
CA GLU A 249 14.14 18.80 2.13
C GLU A 249 13.27 19.67 3.05
N GLU A 250 11.98 19.81 2.76
CA GLU A 250 11.03 20.54 3.62
C GLU A 250 10.92 19.91 5.02
N ALA A 251 10.87 18.58 5.09
CA ALA A 251 10.84 17.85 6.35
C ALA A 251 12.16 18.03 7.14
N GLU A 252 13.31 17.88 6.47
CA GLU A 252 14.61 18.10 7.11
C GLU A 252 14.78 19.52 7.62
N LEU A 253 14.44 20.53 6.82
CA LEU A 253 14.54 21.93 7.22
C LEU A 253 13.66 22.22 8.44
N SER A 254 12.46 21.65 8.48
CA SER A 254 11.54 21.81 9.62
C SER A 254 12.09 21.18 10.91
N LEU A 255 12.73 20.01 10.81
CA LEU A 255 13.41 19.36 11.93
C LEU A 255 14.73 20.01 12.31
N ARG A 256 15.38 20.76 11.42
CA ARG A 256 16.58 21.54 11.73
C ARG A 256 16.28 22.87 12.41
N GLY A 257 15.05 23.38 12.29
CA GLY A 257 14.57 24.57 13.00
C GLY A 257 15.39 25.86 12.78
N PRO A 258 14.88 27.02 13.21
CA PRO A 258 15.64 28.28 13.17
C PRO A 258 16.70 28.37 14.28
N ARG A 259 16.58 27.56 15.34
CA ARG A 259 17.47 27.55 16.51
C ARG A 259 18.41 26.34 16.55
N GLY A 260 18.54 25.62 15.44
CA GLY A 260 19.23 24.34 15.39
C GLY A 260 18.27 23.16 15.58
N LEU A 261 18.83 21.96 15.48
CA LEU A 261 18.09 20.70 15.39
C LEU A 261 17.08 20.57 16.53
N GLN A 262 15.86 20.13 16.19
CA GLN A 262 14.81 19.86 17.15
C GLN A 262 15.22 18.73 18.12
N GLU A 263 14.52 18.64 19.24
CA GLU A 263 14.77 17.60 20.24
C GLU A 263 14.61 16.18 19.67
N PRO A 264 15.42 15.21 20.13
CA PRO A 264 15.24 13.81 19.79
C PRO A 264 13.81 13.31 20.00
N GLY A 265 13.34 12.53 19.03
CA GLY A 265 11.98 12.03 18.94
C GLY A 265 10.96 12.98 18.33
N THR A 266 11.38 14.16 17.85
CA THR A 266 10.57 15.00 16.98
C THR A 266 10.46 14.38 15.59
N PHE A 267 9.24 14.19 15.06
CA PHE A 267 9.02 13.54 13.78
C PHE A 267 7.93 14.17 12.91
N VAL A 268 8.02 13.91 11.61
CA VAL A 268 7.00 14.27 10.61
C VAL A 268 6.73 13.11 9.66
N LEU A 269 5.48 12.96 9.27
CA LEU A 269 5.04 12.00 8.24
C LEU A 269 5.03 12.64 6.86
N ARG A 270 5.51 11.91 5.86
CA ARG A 270 5.49 12.35 4.46
C ARG A 270 5.39 11.20 3.47
N PHE A 271 4.91 11.50 2.27
CA PHE A 271 5.04 10.61 1.12
C PHE A 271 6.38 10.87 0.41
N PRO A 272 7.15 9.83 0.05
CA PRO A 272 8.42 10.01 -0.65
C PRO A 272 8.22 10.46 -2.10
N THR A 273 8.81 11.60 -2.46
CA THR A 273 8.86 12.11 -3.84
C THR A 273 9.65 11.21 -4.80
N SER A 274 10.56 10.38 -4.28
CA SER A 274 11.42 9.48 -5.06
C SER A 274 10.77 8.12 -5.39
N ARG A 275 9.46 7.98 -5.19
CA ARG A 275 8.71 6.71 -5.28
C ARG A 275 7.40 6.93 -6.04
N SER A 276 7.47 6.80 -7.35
CA SER A 276 6.29 6.86 -8.23
C SER A 276 5.95 5.47 -8.74
N TRP A 277 4.70 5.25 -9.12
CA TRP A 277 4.27 4.01 -9.77
C TRP A 277 5.17 3.70 -10.98
N PRO A 278 5.59 2.44 -11.20
CA PRO A 278 5.17 1.21 -10.51
C PRO A 278 6.11 0.77 -9.36
N HIS A 279 6.83 1.71 -8.73
CA HIS A 279 7.70 1.38 -7.60
C HIS A 279 6.90 0.69 -6.48
N PRO A 280 7.38 -0.42 -5.87
CA PRO A 280 6.66 -1.14 -4.81
C PRO A 280 6.17 -0.23 -3.68
N ASP A 281 7.04 0.65 -3.19
CA ASP A 281 6.74 1.62 -2.13
C ASP A 281 6.03 2.91 -2.62
N ALA A 282 5.49 2.97 -3.84
CA ALA A 282 4.72 4.14 -4.28
C ALA A 282 3.44 4.28 -3.44
N GLY A 283 3.19 5.49 -2.95
CA GLY A 283 2.09 5.77 -2.00
C GLY A 283 2.38 5.35 -0.56
N SER A 284 3.57 4.84 -0.23
CA SER A 284 3.94 4.51 1.16
C SER A 284 4.26 5.76 1.98
N LEU A 285 4.19 5.64 3.32
CA LEU A 285 4.54 6.73 4.24
C LEU A 285 5.97 6.58 4.78
N ILE A 286 6.68 7.69 4.93
CA ILE A 286 7.96 7.78 5.61
C ILE A 286 7.80 8.63 6.87
N VAL A 287 8.34 8.13 7.98
CA VAL A 287 8.62 8.95 9.17
C VAL A 287 10.01 9.54 9.01
N THR A 288 10.09 10.87 9.02
CA THR A 288 11.34 11.61 9.12
C THR A 288 11.45 12.18 10.52
N TYR A 289 12.52 11.87 11.26
CA TYR A 289 12.61 12.20 12.68
C TYR A 289 14.03 12.47 13.15
N VAL A 290 14.15 13.13 14.30
CA VAL A 290 15.43 13.35 14.98
C VAL A 290 15.74 12.16 15.90
N GLY A 291 16.84 11.47 15.64
CA GLY A 291 17.29 10.35 16.47
C GLY A 291 17.95 10.82 17.77
N ARG A 292 18.19 9.87 18.69
CA ARG A 292 18.91 10.12 19.95
C ARG A 292 20.38 10.51 19.73
N ASP A 293 20.90 10.19 18.55
CA ASP A 293 22.21 10.59 18.05
C ASP A 293 22.23 12.03 17.49
N TYR A 294 21.10 12.76 17.59
CA TYR A 294 20.94 14.10 17.02
C TYR A 294 21.22 14.14 15.51
N THR A 295 20.84 13.07 14.81
CA THR A 295 20.82 13.06 13.34
C THR A 295 19.41 12.85 12.81
N ILE A 296 19.17 13.24 11.56
CA ILE A 296 17.86 13.07 10.92
C ILE A 296 17.83 11.70 10.24
N HIS A 297 16.84 10.91 10.63
CA HIS A 297 16.58 9.59 10.08
C HIS A 297 15.32 9.61 9.23
N HIS A 298 15.29 8.74 8.21
CA HIS A 298 14.11 8.50 7.39
C HIS A 298 13.80 7.01 7.42
N ARG A 299 12.62 6.65 7.92
CA ARG A 299 12.16 5.25 7.98
C ARG A 299 10.86 5.08 7.22
N LEU A 300 10.84 4.09 6.33
CA LEU A 300 9.63 3.70 5.62
C LEU A 300 8.71 2.90 6.56
N LEU A 301 7.44 3.29 6.61
CA LEU A 301 6.42 2.58 7.36
C LEU A 301 5.90 1.37 6.57
N SER A 302 5.87 0.19 7.20
CA SER A 302 5.15 -0.96 6.65
C SER A 302 3.66 -0.73 6.85
N LEU A 303 2.93 -0.55 5.75
CA LEU A 303 1.46 -0.42 5.78
C LEU A 303 0.75 -1.74 5.47
N ASP A 304 1.49 -2.86 5.38
CA ASP A 304 0.97 -4.19 4.98
C ASP A 304 -0.25 -4.62 5.82
N TYR A 305 -0.23 -4.34 7.12
CA TYR A 305 -1.35 -4.65 8.03
C TYR A 305 -2.62 -3.83 7.73
N ILE A 306 -2.47 -2.60 7.24
CA ILE A 306 -3.60 -1.73 6.84
C ILE A 306 -4.24 -2.28 5.56
N PHE A 307 -3.46 -2.94 4.71
CA PHE A 307 -3.94 -3.54 3.46
C PHE A 307 -4.37 -5.00 3.59
N SER A 308 -4.08 -5.66 4.72
CA SER A 308 -4.39 -7.08 4.95
C SER A 308 -5.67 -7.32 5.78
N CYS A 309 -6.20 -6.29 6.44
CA CYS A 309 -7.41 -6.38 7.26
C CYS A 309 -8.67 -5.97 6.47
N GLU A 310 -9.10 -6.81 5.53
CA GLU A 310 -10.45 -6.73 4.94
C GLU A 310 -11.45 -7.67 5.65
N GLY A 311 -11.07 -8.33 6.75
CA GLY A 311 -11.94 -9.27 7.46
C GLY A 311 -11.75 -9.28 8.98
N ARG A 312 -12.85 -8.95 9.68
CA ARG A 312 -13.28 -9.32 11.05
C ARG A 312 -12.27 -9.27 12.22
N ASP A 313 -12.72 -8.56 13.25
CA ASP A 313 -12.44 -8.75 14.68
C ASP A 313 -10.98 -8.77 15.15
N LYS A 314 -10.55 -7.60 15.63
CA LYS A 314 -9.93 -7.39 16.95
C LYS A 314 -9.67 -5.89 17.09
N LYS A 315 -9.87 -5.37 18.30
CA LYS A 315 -9.58 -4.01 18.79
C LYS A 315 -8.33 -3.46 18.11
N THR A 316 -8.49 -2.82 16.95
CA THR A 316 -7.35 -2.62 16.08
C THR A 316 -6.63 -1.37 16.51
N ILE A 317 -5.38 -1.51 16.93
CA ILE A 317 -4.53 -0.39 17.33
C ILE A 317 -4.47 0.60 16.15
N SER A 318 -4.75 1.87 16.43
CA SER A 318 -4.74 2.91 15.39
C SER A 318 -3.32 3.12 14.88
N LEU A 319 -3.15 3.62 13.65
CA LEU A 319 -1.81 3.93 13.13
C LEU A 319 -1.13 5.00 14.00
N GLN A 320 -1.92 5.91 14.57
CA GLN A 320 -1.51 6.89 15.56
C GLN A 320 -0.88 6.23 16.79
N ASP A 321 -1.59 5.29 17.42
CA ASP A 321 -1.12 4.61 18.63
C ASP A 321 0.13 3.79 18.35
N MET A 322 0.18 3.11 17.19
CA MET A 322 1.36 2.34 16.80
C MET A 322 2.59 3.25 16.61
N LEU A 323 2.43 4.44 16.03
CA LEU A 323 3.53 5.40 15.89
C LEU A 323 4.02 5.93 17.24
N LEU A 324 3.10 6.19 18.18
CA LEU A 324 3.46 6.70 19.51
C LEU A 324 4.01 5.61 20.44
N ALA A 325 3.82 4.33 20.12
CA ALA A 325 4.46 3.22 20.81
C ALA A 325 5.96 3.08 20.46
N GLU A 326 6.42 3.72 19.38
CA GLU A 326 7.83 3.66 18.98
C GLU A 326 8.71 4.52 19.90
N PRO A 327 9.73 3.95 20.55
CA PRO A 327 10.55 4.67 21.54
C PRO A 327 11.42 5.78 20.96
N GLU A 328 11.53 5.85 19.63
CA GLU A 328 12.22 6.89 18.89
C GLU A 328 11.28 8.02 18.44
N LEU A 329 9.96 7.90 18.62
CA LEU A 329 8.97 8.87 18.17
C LEU A 329 8.16 9.36 19.39
N SER A 330 8.35 10.62 19.78
CA SER A 330 7.73 11.16 21.00
C SER A 330 6.89 12.41 20.77
N ARG A 331 7.19 13.20 19.73
CA ARG A 331 6.50 14.48 19.48
C ARG A 331 6.39 14.81 18.00
N PHE A 332 5.31 15.48 17.63
CA PHE A 332 5.10 15.96 16.26
C PHE A 332 5.96 17.19 15.99
N GLY A 333 6.71 17.14 14.89
CA GLY A 333 7.30 18.31 14.27
C GLY A 333 6.25 19.11 13.51
N ARG A 334 6.38 20.44 13.52
CA ARG A 334 5.58 21.32 12.67
C ARG A 334 6.37 21.63 11.41
N ILE A 335 5.69 21.60 10.26
CA ILE A 335 6.32 21.96 8.99
C ILE A 335 6.34 23.48 8.84
N VAL A 336 7.54 24.03 8.59
CA VAL A 336 7.72 25.45 8.31
C VAL A 336 7.87 25.60 6.80
N ARG A 337 6.81 26.07 6.14
CA ARG A 337 6.86 26.48 4.75
C ARG A 337 6.85 28.00 4.69
N ARG A 338 7.73 28.58 3.86
CA ARG A 338 7.61 30.00 3.51
C ARG A 338 6.31 30.16 2.73
N GLN A 339 5.47 31.10 3.15
CA GLN A 339 4.31 31.53 2.39
C GLN A 339 4.75 32.21 1.10
#